data_AF-A0A970BFU8-F1
#
_entry.id   AF-A0A970BFU8-F1
#
_cell.length_a   1.000
_cell.length_b   1.000
_cell.length_c   1.000
_cell.angle_alpha   90.00
_cell.angle_beta   90.00
_cell.angle_gamma   90.00
#
_symmetry.space_group_name_H-M   'P 1'
#
loop_
_entity.id
_entity.type
_entity.pdbx_description
1 polymer ?
#
loop_
_entity_poly.entity_id
_entity_poly.type
_entity_poly.pdbx_seq_one_letter_code
_entity_poly.pdbx_strand_id
1 'polypeptide(L)' 'QIIYQHLSSNSMWSILPWQDWLSIDEDLRRKNPEDERVNVPSNPKHYWRYRMHITLEELMEEKKLNDKIKMMQR' A
#
# COMPACT_ATOMS: atom_id res chain seq x y z
N GLN A 1 -8.40 -8.23 -4.59
CA GLN A 1 -8.19 -9.50 -5.32
C GLN A 1 -6.70 -9.86 -5.44
N ILE A 2 -5.85 -9.01 -6.03
CA ILE A 2 -4.42 -9.29 -6.25
C ILE A 2 -3.65 -9.56 -4.95
N ILE A 3 -3.78 -8.69 -3.95
CA ILE A 3 -3.14 -8.86 -2.62
C ILE A 3 -3.48 -10.22 -2.02
N TYR A 4 -4.76 -10.59 -2.03
CA TYR A 4 -5.21 -11.88 -1.51
C TYR A 4 -4.56 -13.05 -2.26
N GLN A 5 -4.47 -13.00 -3.60
CA GLN A 5 -3.81 -14.04 -4.39
C GLN A 5 -2.32 -14.17 -4.05
N HIS A 6 -1.61 -13.05 -3.82
CA HIS A 6 -0.21 -13.11 -3.39
C HIS A 6 -0.06 -13.70 -1.97
N LEU A 7 -0.94 -13.34 -1.04
CA LEU A 7 -0.93 -13.87 0.33
C LEU A 7 -1.30 -15.35 0.39
N SER A 8 -2.18 -15.83 -0.49
CA SER A 8 -2.59 -17.24 -0.58
C SER A 8 -1.71 -18.10 -1.48
N SER A 9 -0.64 -17.54 -2.06
CA SER A 9 0.27 -18.30 -2.93
C SER A 9 1.16 -19.26 -2.14
N ASN A 10 1.71 -20.29 -2.80
CA ASN A 10 2.69 -21.21 -2.19
C ASN A 10 4.09 -20.58 -2.02
N SER A 11 4.22 -19.26 -2.17
CA SER A 11 5.50 -18.58 -2.00
C SER A 11 5.91 -18.60 -0.54
N MET A 12 7.20 -18.84 -0.27
CA MET A 12 7.71 -18.77 1.10
C MET A 12 7.50 -17.37 1.70
N TRP A 13 7.71 -16.31 0.90
CA TRP A 13 7.49 -14.92 1.29
C TRP A 13 6.77 -14.15 0.20
N SER A 14 5.84 -13.30 0.61
CA SER A 14 5.15 -12.32 -0.24
C SER A 14 5.46 -10.93 0.28
N ILE A 15 6.18 -10.12 -0.51
CA ILE A 15 6.51 -8.73 -0.19
C ILE A 15 5.62 -7.83 -1.04
N LEU A 16 4.81 -7.02 -0.36
CA LEU A 16 3.92 -6.07 -0.99
C LEU A 16 4.37 -4.64 -0.65
N PRO A 17 4.46 -3.74 -1.64
CA PRO A 17 4.63 -2.32 -1.39
C PRO A 17 3.58 -1.78 -0.43
N TRP A 18 3.96 -0.77 0.35
CA TRP A 18 3.03 -0.14 1.29
C TRP A 18 1.81 0.50 0.60
N GLN A 19 1.99 1.05 -0.60
CA GLN A 19 0.92 1.62 -1.43
C GLN A 19 -0.19 0.60 -1.72
N ASP A 20 0.18 -0.66 -1.97
CA ASP A 20 -0.80 -1.71 -2.22
C ASP A 20 -1.63 -1.99 -0.96
N TRP A 21 -1.01 -1.96 0.22
CA TRP A 21 -1.76 -2.07 1.47
C TRP A 21 -2.74 -0.92 1.66
N LEU A 22 -2.34 0.33 1.42
CA LEU A 22 -3.26 1.48 1.48
C LEU A 22 -4.41 1.36 0.47
N SER A 23 -4.16 0.77 -0.71
CA SER A 23 -5.14 0.66 -1.79
C SER A 23 -6.38 -0.18 -1.46
N ILE A 24 -6.33 -1.01 -0.41
CA ILE A 24 -7.48 -1.81 0.07
C ILE A 24 -8.52 -0.97 0.83
N ASP A 25 -8.18 0.30 1.12
CA ASP A 25 -9.11 1.27 1.67
C ASP A 25 -9.20 2.51 0.77
N GLU A 26 -10.33 2.68 0.11
CA GLU A 26 -10.54 3.76 -0.85
C GLU A 26 -10.53 5.15 -0.20
N ASP A 27 -10.90 5.21 1.08
CA ASP A 27 -10.92 6.46 1.85
C ASP A 27 -9.50 6.91 2.23
N LEU A 28 -8.59 5.94 2.39
CA LEU A 28 -7.23 6.18 2.86
C LEU A 28 -6.22 6.28 1.71
N ARG A 29 -6.42 5.61 0.58
CA ARG A 29 -5.49 5.74 -0.57
C ARG A 29 -5.52 7.14 -1.19
N ARG A 30 -4.46 7.53 -1.90
CA ARG A 30 -4.51 8.74 -2.73
C ARG A 30 -5.58 8.60 -3.82
N LYS A 31 -6.25 9.71 -4.13
CA LYS A 31 -7.19 9.78 -5.25
C LYS A 31 -6.55 9.47 -6.59
N ASN A 32 -5.31 9.94 -6.79
CA ASN A 32 -4.52 9.64 -7.98
C ASN A 32 -3.42 8.61 -7.62
N PRO A 33 -3.49 7.38 -8.15
CA PRO A 33 -2.47 6.34 -7.88
C PRO A 33 -1.06 6.75 -8.34
N GLU A 34 -0.94 7.58 -9.38
CA GLU A 34 0.38 8.03 -9.85
C GLU A 34 1.11 8.89 -8.80
N ASP A 35 0.39 9.51 -7.87
CA ASP A 35 0.99 10.29 -6.77
C ASP A 35 1.72 9.37 -5.76
N GLU A 36 1.38 8.09 -5.73
CA GLU A 36 1.96 7.10 -4.81
C GLU A 36 3.16 6.36 -5.42
N ARG A 37 3.37 6.52 -6.73
CA ARG A 37 4.47 5.91 -7.46
C ARG A 37 5.78 6.55 -7.04
N VAL A 38 6.70 5.73 -6.52
CA VAL A 38 7.99 6.26 -6.01
C VAL A 38 8.94 6.63 -7.15
N ASN A 39 8.88 5.91 -8.28
CA ASN A 39 9.79 6.12 -9.40
C ASN A 39 9.16 5.77 -10.76
N VAL A 40 9.56 6.51 -11.78
CA VAL A 40 9.27 6.24 -13.20
C VAL A 40 10.63 6.11 -13.91
N PRO A 41 11.10 4.87 -14.18
CA PRO A 41 12.48 4.66 -14.66
C PRO A 41 12.85 5.42 -15.94
N SER A 42 11.88 5.63 -16.84
CA SER A 42 12.08 6.36 -18.10
C SER A 42 12.07 7.89 -17.94
N ASN A 43 11.68 8.40 -16.77
CA ASN A 43 11.62 9.83 -16.50
C ASN A 43 12.69 10.20 -15.46
N PRO A 44 13.87 10.68 -15.87
CA PRO A 44 14.95 11.03 -14.95
C PRO A 44 14.59 12.20 -14.01
N LYS A 45 13.50 12.93 -14.28
CA LYS A 45 12.98 14.00 -13.40
C LYS A 45 11.97 13.49 -12.37
N HIS A 46 11.53 12.24 -12.47
CA HIS A 46 10.62 11.62 -11.52
C HIS A 46 11.41 11.00 -10.35
N TYR A 47 11.87 11.86 -9.45
CA TYR A 47 12.73 11.48 -8.33
C TYR A 47 11.97 10.75 -7.20
N TRP A 48 12.73 10.01 -6.39
CA TRP A 48 12.33 9.24 -5.20
C TRP A 48 11.79 10.10 -4.03
N ARG A 49 10.70 10.83 -4.27
CA ARG A 49 10.16 11.85 -3.36
C ARG A 49 8.83 11.48 -2.74
N TYR A 50 8.29 10.31 -3.03
CA TYR A 50 7.07 9.84 -2.39
C TYR A 50 7.21 9.87 -0.86
N ARG A 51 6.15 10.35 -0.20
CA ARG A 51 5.95 10.35 1.24
C ARG A 51 4.50 9.96 1.48
N MET A 52 4.26 9.20 2.55
CA MET A 52 2.90 8.93 2.99
C MET A 52 2.18 10.25 3.26
N HIS A 53 0.90 10.30 2.91
CA HIS A 53 0.04 11.46 3.16
C HIS A 53 -0.69 11.41 4.50
N ILE A 54 -0.44 10.34 5.26
CA ILE A 54 -0.84 10.18 6.65
C ILE A 54 0.42 10.00 7.50
N THR A 55 0.35 10.44 8.74
CA THR A 55 1.43 10.17 9.71
C THR A 55 1.34 8.74 10.24
N LEU A 56 2.37 8.32 10.99
CA LEU A 56 2.34 7.00 11.63
C LEU A 56 1.31 6.97 12.77
N GLU A 57 1.13 8.08 13.48
CA GLU A 57 0.15 8.22 14.55
C GLU A 57 -1.28 8.10 14.01
N GLU A 58 -1.58 8.76 12.90
CA GLU A 58 -2.87 8.61 12.21
C GLU A 58 -3.09 7.16 11.76
N LEU A 59 -2.07 6.54 11.15
CA LEU A 59 -2.13 5.15 10.72
C LEU A 59 -2.40 4.16 11.87
N MET A 60 -1.86 4.41 13.07
CA MET A 60 -2.14 3.57 14.24
C MET A 60 -3.61 3.61 14.63
N GLU A 61 -4.31 4.72 14.38
CA GLU A 61 -5.73 4.91 14.68
C GLU A 61 -6.66 4.41 13.55
N GLU A 62 -6.14 4.07 12.36
CA GLU A 62 -6.90 3.57 11.21
C GLU A 62 -7.40 2.13 11.38
N LYS A 63 -8.35 1.92 12.29
CA LYS A 63 -8.90 0.59 12.66
C LYS A 63 -9.42 -0.18 11.45
N LYS A 64 -10.11 0.49 10.52
CA LYS A 64 -10.72 -0.13 9.33
C LYS A 64 -9.65 -0.80 8.46
N LEU A 65 -8.55 -0.11 8.17
CA LEU A 65 -7.43 -0.67 7.42
C LEU A 65 -6.77 -1.79 8.23
N ASN A 66 -6.43 -1.52 9.49
CA ASN A 66 -5.67 -2.43 10.35
C ASN A 66 -6.39 -3.77 10.55
N ASP A 67 -7.72 -3.75 10.70
CA ASP A 67 -8.51 -4.97 10.85
C ASP A 67 -8.66 -5.73 9.53
N LYS A 68 -8.81 -5.04 8.39
CA LYS A 68 -8.77 -5.69 7.07
C LYS A 68 -7.45 -6.44 6.85
N ILE A 69 -6.31 -5.82 7.17
CA ILE A 69 -5.00 -6.45 7.02
C ILE A 69 -4.89 -7.69 7.91
N LYS A 70 -5.31 -7.61 9.18
CA LYS A 70 -5.32 -8.77 10.10
C LYS A 70 -6.19 -9.92 9.58
N MET A 71 -7.33 -9.62 8.95
CA MET A 71 -8.21 -10.64 8.38
C MET A 71 -7.60 -11.35 7.16
N MET A 72 -6.71 -10.67 6.42
CA MET A 72 -6.01 -11.26 5.27
C MET A 72 -4.78 -12.10 5.64
N GLN A 73 -4.28 -11.98 6.88
CA GLN A 73 -3.14 -12.74 7.40
C GLN A 73 -3.51 -14.08 8.04
N ARG A 74 -4.77 -14.52 7.88
CA ARG A 74 -5.29 -15.80 8.37
C ARG A 74 -5.54 -16.75 7.22
#